data_AF-A0A2G2FPD3-F1
#
_entry.id   AF-A0A2G2FPD3-F1
#
_cell.length_a   1.000
_cell.length_b   1.000
_cell.length_c   1.000
_cell.angle_alpha   90.00
_cell.angle_beta   90.00
_cell.angle_gamma   90.00
#
_symmetry.space_group_name_H-M   'P 1'
#
loop_
_entity.id
_entity.type
_entity.pdbx_description
1 polymer ?
#
loop_
_entity_poly.entity_id
_entity_poly.type
_entity_poly.pdbx_seq_one_letter_code
_entity_poly.pdbx_strand_id
1 'polypeptide(L)'
;MYRGAANSSTQIAAALGVRFLLQGSVRKSGAHVRISALLTDAQSNRQIWAERYDRTLDNIFELQSEISNAIVSALKFNLHLSARAQPSHLASTKSGKAYQFYLRGKNLLRRSTLKNNELAQTMFEHALDCDPDYVLAQTALARCL
;
A
#
# COMPACT_ATOMS: atom_id res chain seq x y z
N MET A 1 -8.93 -7.86 8.48
CA MET A 1 -8.04 -6.67 8.54
C MET A 1 -7.93 -6.25 10.00
N TYR A 2 -6.75 -6.31 10.61
CA TYR A 2 -6.52 -5.75 11.95
C TYR A 2 -6.37 -4.22 11.83
N ARG A 3 -7.48 -3.50 11.90
CA ARG A 3 -7.48 -2.04 11.92
C ARG A 3 -8.25 -1.60 13.18
N GLY A 4 -7.54 -1.02 14.15
CA GLY A 4 -8.14 -0.44 15.36
C GLY A 4 -8.50 -1.41 16.49
N ALA A 5 -8.14 -2.70 16.40
CA ALA A 5 -8.31 -3.60 17.54
C ALA A 5 -7.24 -3.27 18.60
N ALA A 6 -7.65 -3.20 19.87
CA ALA A 6 -6.77 -3.09 21.05
C ALA A 6 -5.95 -4.38 21.29
N ASN A 7 -5.58 -5.08 20.22
CA ASN A 7 -4.78 -6.29 20.26
C ASN A 7 -3.31 -5.86 20.19
N SER A 8 -2.49 -6.41 21.08
CA SER A 8 -1.06 -6.10 21.05
C SER A 8 -0.46 -6.53 19.70
N SER A 9 0.53 -5.79 19.22
CA SER A 9 1.37 -6.13 18.06
C SER A 9 1.79 -7.61 18.08
N THR A 10 2.08 -8.14 19.27
CA THR A 10 2.42 -9.54 19.54
C THR A 10 1.31 -10.52 19.15
N GLN A 11 0.05 -10.24 19.51
CA GLN A 11 -1.09 -11.11 19.18
C GLN A 11 -1.33 -11.16 17.66
N ILE A 12 -1.23 -10.00 17.00
CA ILE A 12 -1.42 -9.90 15.55
C ILE A 12 -0.31 -10.65 14.81
N ALA A 13 0.93 -10.48 15.27
CA ALA A 13 2.09 -11.14 14.70
C ALA A 13 2.03 -12.67 14.87
N ALA A 14 1.64 -13.15 16.04
CA ALA A 14 1.44 -14.58 16.31
C ALA A 14 0.34 -15.18 15.44
N ALA A 15 -0.81 -14.49 15.32
CA ALA A 15 -1.91 -14.95 14.48
C ALA A 15 -1.57 -14.99 12.98
N LEU A 16 -0.63 -14.15 12.53
CA LEU A 16 -0.19 -14.09 11.13
C LEU A 16 1.10 -14.88 10.87
N GLY A 17 1.74 -15.44 11.90
CA GLY A 17 3.03 -16.15 11.78
C GLY A 17 4.18 -15.25 11.32
N VAL A 18 4.14 -13.95 11.61
CA VAL A 18 5.16 -12.99 11.18
C VAL A 18 5.98 -12.48 12.37
N ARG A 19 7.28 -12.26 12.16
CA ARG A 19 8.17 -11.66 13.18
C ARG A 19 8.06 -10.14 13.25
N PHE A 20 7.93 -9.51 12.08
CA PHE A 20 7.86 -8.06 11.96
C PHE A 20 6.47 -7.63 11.52
N LEU A 21 5.90 -6.67 12.23
CA LEU A 21 4.60 -6.11 11.93
C LEU A 21 4.78 -4.67 11.46
N LEU A 22 4.45 -4.41 10.19
CA LEU A 22 4.34 -3.05 9.67
C LEU A 22 2.88 -2.58 9.81
N GLN A 23 2.67 -1.56 10.61
CA GLN A 23 1.39 -0.88 10.78
C GLN A 23 1.48 0.50 10.14
N GLY A 24 0.37 0.98 9.59
CA GLY A 24 0.34 2.33 9.07
C GLY A 24 -1.08 2.89 8.98
N SER A 25 -1.14 4.22 8.95
CA SER A 25 -2.38 4.96 8.75
C SER A 25 -2.19 6.00 7.66
N VAL A 26 -3.25 6.20 6.87
CA VAL A 26 -3.31 7.23 5.85
C VAL A 26 -4.51 8.11 6.17
N ARG A 27 -4.27 9.42 6.33
CA ARG A 27 -5.31 10.44 6.50
C ARG A 27 -5.21 11.40 5.33
N LYS A 28 -6.35 11.73 4.73
CA LYS A 28 -6.45 12.68 3.61
C LYS A 28 -7.34 13.85 4.03
N SER A 29 -6.90 15.07 3.75
CA SER A 29 -7.66 16.30 3.94
C SER A 29 -7.46 17.22 2.73
N GLY A 30 -8.48 17.30 1.87
CA GLY A 30 -8.37 18.02 0.60
C GLY A 30 -7.24 17.48 -0.28
N ALA A 31 -6.30 18.36 -0.64
CA ALA A 31 -5.09 18.01 -1.37
C ALA A 31 -4.00 17.40 -0.50
N HIS A 32 -4.09 17.42 0.83
CA HIS A 32 -3.04 16.92 1.72
C HIS A 32 -3.25 15.48 2.14
N VAL A 33 -2.17 14.71 2.17
CA VAL A 33 -2.12 13.35 2.66
C VAL A 33 -1.05 13.26 3.75
N ARG A 34 -1.47 12.68 4.88
CA ARG A 34 -0.63 12.33 6.01
C ARG A 34 -0.53 10.81 6.09
N ILE A 35 0.67 10.28 5.96
CA ILE A 35 0.96 8.86 6.11
C ILE A 35 1.81 8.69 7.37
N SER A 36 1.45 7.73 8.20
CA SER A 36 2.28 7.30 9.32
C SER A 36 2.51 5.82 9.19
N ALA A 37 3.75 5.37 9.34
CA ALA A 37 4.13 3.97 9.27
C ALA A 37 5.03 3.63 10.46
N LEU A 38 4.81 2.46 11.03
CA LEU A 38 5.45 1.94 12.22
C LEU A 38 5.82 0.49 11.96
N LEU A 39 7.08 0.14 12.14
CA LEU A 39 7.57 -1.22 12.08
C LEU A 39 7.95 -1.69 13.49
N THR A 40 7.36 -2.80 13.92
CA THR A 40 7.57 -3.40 15.24
C THR A 40 8.12 -4.81 15.09
N ASP A 41 9.14 -5.15 15.87
CA ASP A 41 9.53 -6.54 16.12
C ASP A 41 8.60 -7.12 17.20
N ALA A 42 7.75 -8.06 16.80
CA ALA A 42 6.76 -8.64 17.69
C ALA A 42 7.36 -9.62 18.72
N GLN A 43 8.57 -10.13 18.47
CA GLN A 43 9.25 -11.03 19.40
C GLN A 43 9.80 -10.26 20.62
N SER A 44 10.38 -9.08 20.37
CA SER A 44 10.92 -8.20 21.43
C SER A 44 9.93 -7.11 21.85
N ASN A 45 8.76 -7.04 21.22
CA ASN A 45 7.76 -5.98 21.35
C ASN A 45 8.36 -4.57 21.20
N ARG A 46 9.39 -4.43 20.35
CA ARG A 46 10.15 -3.19 20.18
C ARG A 46 9.80 -2.51 18.87
N GLN A 47 9.54 -1.20 18.93
CA GLN A 47 9.50 -0.36 17.74
C GLN A 47 10.91 -0.26 17.15
N ILE A 48 11.07 -0.70 15.90
CA ILE A 48 12.35 -0.66 15.19
C ILE A 48 12.43 0.50 14.19
N TRP A 49 11.28 1.02 13.74
CA TRP A 49 11.23 2.18 12.87
C TRP A 49 9.85 2.84 12.91
N ALA A 50 9.79 4.17 12.84
CA ALA A 50 8.55 4.88 12.62
C ALA A 50 8.83 6.18 11.87
N GLU A 51 8.04 6.46 10.83
CA GLU A 51 8.11 7.71 10.09
C GLU A 51 6.73 8.25 9.78
N ARG A 52 6.71 9.56 9.53
CA ARG A 52 5.52 10.30 9.17
C ARG A 52 5.83 11.20 7.98
N TYR A 53 4.92 11.19 7.03
CA TYR A 53 5.02 11.97 5.81
C TYR A 53 3.77 12.82 5.64
N ASP A 54 3.97 14.11 5.47
CA ASP A 54 2.92 15.09 5.18
C ASP A 54 3.21 15.70 3.79
N ARG A 55 2.34 15.44 2.80
CA ARG A 55 2.53 15.85 1.39
C ARG A 55 1.21 16.24 0.72
N THR A 56 1.27 16.88 -0.45
CA THR A 56 0.11 17.09 -1.33
C THR A 56 -0.08 15.90 -2.30
N LEU A 57 -1.31 15.70 -2.79
CA LEU A 57 -1.72 14.59 -3.66
C LEU A 57 -0.97 14.54 -5.00
N ASP A 58 -0.42 15.68 -5.40
CA ASP A 58 0.30 15.89 -6.65
C ASP A 58 1.57 15.03 -6.69
N ASN A 59 2.19 14.78 -5.53
CA ASN A 59 3.45 14.04 -5.39
C ASN A 59 3.26 12.66 -4.71
N ILE A 60 2.05 12.08 -4.77
CA ILE A 60 1.74 10.82 -4.08
C ILE A 60 2.62 9.64 -4.54
N PHE A 61 3.11 9.65 -5.78
CA PHE A 61 3.96 8.59 -6.35
C PHE A 61 5.42 8.67 -5.87
N GLU A 62 5.96 9.88 -5.75
CA GLU A 62 7.26 10.10 -5.12
C GLU A 62 7.21 9.63 -3.67
N LEU A 63 6.13 9.96 -2.97
CA LEU A 63 5.92 9.52 -1.60
C LEU A 63 5.80 7.99 -1.47
N GLN A 64 5.09 7.31 -2.38
CA GLN A 64 5.01 5.85 -2.37
C GLN A 64 6.39 5.22 -2.54
N SER A 65 7.21 5.78 -3.43
CA SER A 65 8.56 5.29 -3.70
C SER A 65 9.49 5.54 -2.51
N GLU A 66 9.42 6.73 -1.90
CA GLU A 66 10.15 7.10 -0.70
C GLU A 66 9.81 6.18 0.48
N ILE A 67 8.52 5.97 0.76
CA ILE A 67 8.05 5.06 1.82
C ILE A 67 8.49 3.62 1.54
N SER A 68 8.35 3.14 0.30
CA SER A 68 8.75 1.77 -0.05
C SER A 68 10.25 1.58 0.13
N ASN A 69 11.06 2.57 -0.28
CA ASN A 69 12.50 2.57 -0.10
C ASN A 69 12.90 2.67 1.37
N ALA A 70 12.23 3.51 2.16
CA ALA A 70 12.46 3.64 3.59
C ALA A 70 12.13 2.34 4.34
N ILE A 71 11.00 1.70 4.02
CA ILE A 71 10.64 0.38 4.57
C ILE A 71 11.65 -0.68 4.17
N VAL A 72 12.02 -0.76 2.89
CA VAL A 72 13.03 -1.73 2.41
C VAL A 72 14.39 -1.46 3.05
N SER A 73 14.78 -0.20 3.24
CA SER A 73 16.03 0.18 3.92
C SER A 73 15.99 -0.21 5.40
N ALA A 74 14.90 0.11 6.11
CA ALA A 74 14.71 -0.28 7.50
C ALA A 74 14.71 -1.81 7.69
N LEU A 75 14.08 -2.55 6.76
CA LEU A 75 14.12 -4.02 6.75
C LEU A 75 15.52 -4.54 6.41
N LYS A 76 16.21 -3.99 5.41
CA LYS A 76 17.58 -4.41 5.05
C LYS A 76 18.58 -4.17 6.16
N PHE A 77 18.52 -2.99 6.80
CA PHE A 77 19.39 -2.59 7.88
C PHE A 77 19.21 -3.46 9.13
N ASN A 78 17.96 -3.84 9.45
CA ASN A 78 17.67 -4.65 10.63
C ASN A 78 17.68 -6.17 10.37
N LEU A 79 17.61 -6.63 9.11
CA LEU A 79 17.43 -8.06 8.78
C LEU A 79 18.55 -8.67 7.94
N HIS A 80 19.57 -7.91 7.53
CA HIS A 80 20.59 -8.36 6.57
C HIS A 80 19.99 -9.02 5.32
N LEU A 81 18.77 -8.65 4.92
CA LEU A 81 18.06 -9.29 3.82
C LEU A 81 18.59 -8.78 2.47
N SER A 82 19.27 -9.65 1.73
CA SER A 82 19.65 -9.45 0.33
C SER A 82 18.43 -9.62 -0.59
N ALA A 83 17.40 -8.78 -0.43
CA ALA A 83 16.25 -8.77 -1.34
C ALA A 83 16.20 -7.45 -2.11
N ARG A 84 16.55 -7.50 -3.38
CA ARG A 84 16.41 -6.41 -4.35
C ARG A 84 14.94 -6.30 -4.79
N ALA A 85 14.06 -5.87 -3.88
CA ALA A 85 12.76 -5.36 -4.27
C ALA A 85 13.00 -3.97 -4.89
N GLN A 86 13.24 -3.92 -6.20
CA GLN A 86 13.16 -2.65 -6.92
C GLN A 86 11.69 -2.22 -6.89
N PRO A 87 11.37 -0.97 -6.47
CA PRO A 87 10.09 -0.38 -6.79
C PRO A 87 10.00 -0.39 -8.32
N SER A 88 9.10 -1.19 -8.88
CA SER A 88 8.98 -1.30 -10.34
C SER A 88 8.43 0.03 -10.87
N HIS A 89 9.33 0.94 -11.25
CA HIS A 89 9.05 2.18 -11.99
C HIS A 89 8.29 1.94 -13.30
N LEU A 90 8.29 0.70 -13.80
CA LEU A 90 7.65 0.28 -15.05
C LEU A 90 6.11 0.38 -15.03
N ALA A 91 5.50 0.71 -13.90
CA ALA A 91 4.06 0.57 -13.74
C ALA A 91 3.43 1.67 -12.86
N SER A 92 4.03 2.85 -12.77
CA SER A 92 3.44 4.00 -12.06
C SER A 92 2.76 4.94 -13.05
N THR A 93 1.43 5.08 -12.94
CA THR A 93 0.70 6.20 -13.56
C THR A 93 1.20 7.53 -13.00
N LYS A 94 1.20 8.59 -13.81
CA LYS A 94 1.44 9.97 -13.33
C LYS A 94 0.16 10.64 -12.82
N SER A 95 -1.00 10.03 -13.06
CA SER A 95 -2.31 10.55 -12.66
C SER A 95 -2.67 10.06 -11.26
N GLY A 96 -2.64 10.97 -10.28
CA GLY A 96 -3.06 10.66 -8.90
C GLY A 96 -4.52 10.17 -8.81
N LYS A 97 -5.37 10.55 -9.77
CA LYS A 97 -6.75 10.04 -9.90
C LYS A 97 -6.76 8.59 -10.41
N ALA A 98 -6.01 8.28 -11.48
CA ALA A 98 -5.90 6.92 -12.00
C ALA A 98 -5.43 5.93 -10.92
N TYR A 99 -4.43 6.34 -10.12
CA TYR A 99 -3.92 5.53 -9.03
C TYR A 99 -4.93 5.31 -7.90
N GLN A 100 -5.70 6.35 -7.53
CA GLN A 100 -6.77 6.21 -6.54
C GLN A 100 -7.83 5.21 -6.99
N PHE A 101 -8.24 5.28 -8.25
CA PHE A 101 -9.18 4.33 -8.85
C PHE A 101 -8.63 2.91 -8.85
N TYR A 102 -7.37 2.72 -9.27
CA TYR A 102 -6.71 1.42 -9.21
C TYR A 102 -6.62 0.84 -7.79
N LEU A 103 -6.26 1.64 -6.78
CA LEU A 103 -6.21 1.18 -5.39
C LEU A 103 -7.60 0.79 -4.85
N ARG A 104 -8.66 1.51 -5.25
CA ARG A 104 -10.05 1.15 -4.90
C ARG A 104 -10.43 -0.20 -5.51
N GLY A 105 -10.16 -0.40 -6.81
CA GLY A 105 -10.41 -1.67 -7.49
C GLY A 105 -9.68 -2.85 -6.82
N LYS A 106 -8.40 -2.66 -6.44
CA LYS A 106 -7.65 -3.68 -5.70
C LYS A 106 -8.22 -4.00 -4.33
N ASN A 107 -8.78 -3.02 -3.62
CA ASN A 107 -9.42 -3.27 -2.33
C ASN A 107 -10.68 -4.14 -2.49
N LEU A 108 -11.46 -3.88 -3.54
CA LEU A 108 -12.66 -4.63 -3.87
C LEU A 108 -12.32 -6.08 -4.25
N LEU A 109 -11.30 -6.30 -5.09
CA LEU A 109 -10.85 -7.66 -5.44
C LEU A 109 -10.40 -8.51 -4.24
N ARG A 110 -9.88 -7.89 -3.16
CA ARG A 110 -9.51 -8.61 -1.93
C ARG A 110 -10.71 -9.21 -1.18
N ARG A 111 -11.93 -8.74 -1.49
CA ARG A 111 -13.17 -9.24 -0.88
C ARG A 111 -13.81 -10.38 -1.69
N SER A 112 -13.34 -10.61 -2.92
CA SER A 112 -13.61 -11.78 -3.78
C SER A 112 -15.07 -12.25 -3.88
N THR A 113 -16.03 -11.31 -3.90
CA THR A 113 -17.44 -11.61 -4.22
C THR A 113 -17.76 -11.10 -5.62
N LEU A 114 -18.66 -11.76 -6.36
CA LEU A 114 -19.10 -11.35 -7.70
C LEU A 114 -19.40 -9.84 -7.81
N LYS A 115 -20.24 -9.31 -6.92
CA LYS A 115 -20.57 -7.87 -6.86
C LYS A 115 -19.36 -6.95 -6.65
N ASN A 116 -18.35 -7.41 -5.91
CA ASN A 116 -17.12 -6.64 -5.69
C ASN A 116 -16.18 -6.73 -6.90
N ASN A 117 -16.25 -7.80 -7.70
CA ASN A 117 -15.47 -7.92 -8.93
C ASN A 117 -16.00 -6.96 -10.00
N GLU A 118 -17.32 -6.85 -10.16
CA GLU A 118 -17.95 -5.85 -11.05
C GLU A 118 -17.57 -4.43 -10.65
N LEU A 119 -17.69 -4.09 -9.36
CA LEU A 119 -17.26 -2.79 -8.85
C LEU A 119 -15.75 -2.56 -9.05
N ALA A 120 -14.93 -3.61 -8.90
CA ALA A 120 -13.50 -3.50 -9.14
C ALA A 120 -13.20 -3.22 -10.61
N GLN A 121 -13.93 -3.86 -11.53
CA GLN A 121 -13.84 -3.63 -12.97
C GLN A 121 -14.12 -2.15 -13.29
N THR A 122 -15.23 -1.60 -12.81
CA THR A 122 -15.57 -0.17 -12.99
C THR A 122 -14.49 0.75 -12.43
N MET A 123 -13.89 0.40 -11.30
CA MET A 123 -12.77 1.18 -10.75
C MET A 123 -11.51 1.10 -11.64
N PHE A 124 -11.23 -0.02 -12.30
CA PHE A 124 -10.10 -0.10 -13.22
C PHE A 124 -10.38 0.60 -14.55
N GLU A 125 -11.61 0.57 -15.05
CA GLU A 125 -12.04 1.36 -16.22
C GLU A 125 -11.85 2.86 -15.97
N HIS A 126 -12.31 3.39 -14.83
CA HIS A 126 -12.05 4.79 -14.46
C HIS A 126 -10.57 5.13 -14.27
N ALA A 127 -9.75 4.13 -13.90
CA ALA A 127 -8.31 4.33 -13.86
C ALA A 127 -7.73 4.53 -15.27
N LEU A 128 -8.23 3.79 -16.26
CA LEU A 128 -7.85 3.89 -17.67
C LEU A 128 -8.42 5.13 -18.35
N ASP A 129 -9.61 5.60 -17.96
CA ASP A 129 -10.14 6.89 -18.41
C ASP A 129 -9.21 8.06 -18.02
N CYS A 130 -8.56 7.93 -16.86
CA CYS A 130 -7.65 8.93 -16.31
C CYS A 130 -6.21 8.80 -16.85
N ASP A 131 -5.79 7.59 -17.22
CA ASP A 131 -4.48 7.28 -17.78
C ASP A 131 -4.57 5.97 -18.61
N PRO A 132 -4.79 6.08 -19.93
CA PRO A 132 -4.96 4.92 -20.80
C PRO A 132 -3.76 3.97 -20.83
N ASP A 133 -2.56 4.50 -20.60
CA ASP A 133 -1.30 3.75 -20.63
C ASP A 133 -0.98 3.09 -19.28
N TYR A 134 -1.91 3.14 -18.32
CA TYR A 134 -1.68 2.61 -16.98
C TYR A 134 -1.69 1.08 -16.95
N VAL A 135 -0.53 0.48 -17.23
CA VAL A 135 -0.28 -0.96 -17.35
C VAL A 135 -0.85 -1.79 -16.19
N LEU A 136 -0.76 -1.29 -14.94
CA LEU A 136 -1.30 -2.01 -13.78
C LEU A 136 -2.83 -2.08 -13.79
N ALA A 137 -3.51 -1.02 -14.24
CA ALA A 137 -4.96 -1.02 -14.35
C ALA A 137 -5.42 -1.94 -15.48
N GLN A 138 -4.74 -1.95 -16.63
CA GLN A 138 -5.01 -2.88 -17.73
C GLN A 138 -4.86 -4.34 -17.27
N THR A 139 -3.75 -4.65 -16.60
CA THR A 139 -3.48 -6.00 -16.07
C THR A 139 -4.52 -6.42 -15.03
N ALA A 140 -4.95 -5.50 -14.18
CA ALA A 140 -5.93 -5.79 -13.15
C ALA A 140 -7.33 -5.97 -13.72
N LEU A 141 -7.70 -5.20 -14.76
CA LEU A 141 -8.96 -5.34 -15.50
C LEU A 141 -9.05 -6.70 -16.19
N ALA A 142 -7.97 -7.15 -16.84
CA ALA A 142 -7.91 -8.47 -17.46
C ALA A 142 -8.09 -9.63 -16.45
N ARG A 143 -7.82 -9.38 -15.16
CA ARG A 143 -8.00 -10.35 -14.07
C ARG A 143 -9.40 -10.31 -13.45
N CYS A 144 -10.22 -9.33 -13.81
CA CYS A 144 -11.62 -9.21 -13.37
C CYS A 144 -12.58 -9.96 -14.29
N LEU A 145 -12.20 -10.16 -15.55
CA LEU A 145 -12.89 -10.99 -16.55
C LEU A 145 -12.70 -12.48 -16.22
#